data_AF-A0A0F2L866-F1
#
_entry.id   AF-A0A0F2L866-F1
#
_cell.length_a   1.000
_cell.length_b   1.000
_cell.length_c   1.000
_cell.angle_alpha   90.00
_cell.angle_beta   90.00
_cell.angle_gamma   90.00
#
_symmetry.space_group_name_H-M   'P 1'
#
loop_
_entity.id
_entity.type
_entity.pdbx_description
1 polymer ?
#
loop_
_entity_poly.entity_id
_entity_poly.type
_entity_poly.pdbx_seq_one_letter_code
_entity_poly.pdbx_strand_id
1 'polypeptide(L)'
;MRVFLLVSSRAAFAENPYVHAKALVASLLYSNGIRADAEFILYLADEGSAVRVSGASVRSLFPDEESAAGLLRRALRGGRHPGVRLIKGVELRELARRPIIDGGPGSCRPPSDFTYVAYMERSVGLDADCGAGWGQLPPHHQFVVANIEADRAHYL
;
A
#
# COMPACT_ATOMS: atom_id res chain seq x y z
N MET A 1 -1.34 8.26 -11.27
CA MET A 1 -1.53 8.08 -9.83
C MET A 1 -1.44 6.60 -9.48
N ARG A 2 -0.53 6.28 -8.56
CA ARG A 2 -0.20 4.92 -8.14
C ARG A 2 -0.88 4.64 -6.80
N VAL A 3 -1.63 3.55 -6.69
CA VAL A 3 -2.26 3.14 -5.42
C VAL A 3 -1.65 1.83 -4.98
N PHE A 4 -1.11 1.80 -3.77
CA PHE A 4 -0.54 0.61 -3.15
C PHE A 4 -1.47 0.18 -2.01
N LEU A 5 -2.16 -0.94 -2.21
CA LEU A 5 -3.16 -1.44 -1.29
C LEU A 5 -2.63 -2.70 -0.59
N LEU A 6 -2.46 -2.61 0.73
CA LEU A 6 -2.11 -3.74 1.59
C LEU A 6 -3.38 -4.25 2.30
N VAL A 7 -3.81 -5.45 1.95
CA VAL A 7 -4.91 -6.15 2.64
C VAL A 7 -4.34 -6.89 3.84
N SER A 8 -4.88 -6.60 5.02
CA SER A 8 -4.43 -7.15 6.30
C SER A 8 -5.58 -7.19 7.31
N SER A 9 -5.24 -7.45 8.57
CA SER A 9 -6.15 -7.42 9.71
C SER A 9 -5.52 -6.74 10.93
N ARG A 10 -6.33 -6.40 11.93
CA ARG A 10 -5.84 -5.79 13.16
C ARG A 10 -4.85 -6.69 13.89
N ALA A 11 -5.13 -7.99 13.90
CA ALA A 11 -4.27 -9.01 14.49
C ALA A 11 -2.91 -9.06 13.78
N ALA A 12 -2.90 -9.15 12.44
CA ALA A 12 -1.67 -9.17 11.66
C ALA A 12 -0.83 -7.90 11.84
N PHE A 13 -1.46 -6.73 11.95
CA PHE A 13 -0.76 -5.48 12.27
C PHE A 13 -0.15 -5.47 13.68
N ALA A 14 -0.86 -6.01 14.67
CA ALA A 14 -0.35 -6.09 16.04
C ALA A 14 0.85 -7.03 16.17
N GLU A 15 0.82 -8.16 15.46
CA GLU A 15 1.89 -9.16 15.46
C GLU A 15 3.11 -8.68 14.66
N ASN A 16 2.89 -8.13 13.46
CA ASN A 16 3.94 -7.78 12.51
C ASN A 16 3.85 -6.32 12.03
N PRO A 17 3.94 -5.32 12.92
CA PRO A 17 3.75 -3.91 12.55
C PRO A 17 4.80 -3.40 11.56
N TYR A 18 6.02 -3.95 11.61
CA TYR A 18 7.12 -3.48 10.76
C TYR A 18 6.99 -3.90 9.29
N VAL A 19 6.31 -5.00 8.98
CA VAL A 19 6.03 -5.35 7.57
C VAL A 19 5.09 -4.33 6.94
N HIS A 20 4.11 -3.84 7.71
CA HIS A 20 3.19 -2.78 7.28
C HIS A 20 3.91 -1.45 7.13
N ALA A 21 4.81 -1.12 8.07
CA ALA A 21 5.66 0.07 7.99
C ALA A 21 6.56 0.02 6.75
N LYS A 22 7.20 -1.13 6.47
CA LYS A 22 8.00 -1.33 5.25
C LYS A 22 7.16 -1.17 3.99
N ALA A 23 5.93 -1.65 3.97
CA ALA A 23 5.04 -1.49 2.83
C ALA A 23 4.65 -0.02 2.59
N LEU A 24 4.38 0.73 3.67
CA LEU A 24 4.17 2.18 3.60
C LEU A 24 5.42 2.91 3.07
N VAL A 25 6.60 2.58 3.57
CA VAL A 25 7.86 3.18 3.11
C VAL A 25 8.14 2.82 1.65
N ALA A 26 8.00 1.55 1.27
CA ALA A 26 8.25 1.05 -0.08
C ALA A 26 7.33 1.66 -1.15
N SER A 27 6.10 2.01 -0.76
CA SER A 27 5.13 2.63 -1.67
C SER A 27 5.41 4.11 -1.89
N LEU A 28 5.81 4.85 -0.85
CA LEU A 28 5.85 6.31 -0.88
C LEU A 28 7.25 6.92 -0.93
N LEU A 29 8.28 6.31 -0.35
CA LEU A 29 9.61 6.93 -0.25
C LEU A 29 10.49 6.58 -1.46
N TYR A 30 11.32 7.54 -1.84
CA TYR A 30 12.49 7.37 -2.70
C TYR A 30 13.67 8.12 -2.09
N SER A 31 14.85 8.01 -2.70
CA SER A 31 16.12 8.52 -2.13
C SER A 31 16.06 9.98 -1.66
N ASN A 32 15.32 10.84 -2.36
CA ASN A 32 15.29 12.28 -2.11
C ASN A 32 13.89 12.82 -1.78
N GLY A 33 12.93 11.97 -1.36
CA GLY A 33 11.61 12.47 -0.98
C GLY A 33 10.49 11.46 -0.95
N ILE A 34 9.27 12.00 -1.11
CA ILE A 34 7.99 11.29 -1.07
C ILE A 34 7.33 11.40 -2.45
N ARG A 35 6.90 10.26 -3.00
CA ARG A 35 6.20 10.19 -4.29
C ARG A 35 4.83 10.87 -4.20
N ALA A 36 4.73 12.09 -4.70
CA ALA A 36 3.50 12.88 -4.64
C ALA A 36 2.34 12.27 -5.46
N ASP A 37 2.65 11.45 -6.45
CA ASP A 37 1.70 10.74 -7.32
C ASP A 37 1.27 9.37 -6.76
N ALA A 38 1.66 9.02 -5.53
CA ALA A 38 1.37 7.73 -4.91
C ALA A 38 0.51 7.84 -3.65
N GLU A 39 -0.31 6.81 -3.42
CA GLU A 39 -1.05 6.60 -2.18
C GLU A 39 -0.77 5.21 -1.62
N PHE A 40 -0.62 5.12 -0.30
CA PHE A 40 -0.62 3.86 0.43
C PHE A 40 -1.96 3.69 1.15
N ILE A 41 -2.54 2.49 1.05
CA ILE A 41 -3.78 2.13 1.72
C ILE A 41 -3.55 0.83 2.49
N LEU A 42 -3.66 0.88 3.82
CA LEU A 42 -3.78 -0.30 4.67
C LEU A 42 -5.26 -0.58 4.89
N TYR A 43 -5.77 -1.68 4.35
CA TYR A 43 -7.13 -2.16 4.58
C TYR A 43 -7.12 -3.24 5.67
N LEU A 44 -7.97 -3.07 6.69
CA LEU A 44 -8.19 -4.02 7.77
C LEU A 44 -9.51 -4.75 7.52
N ALA A 45 -9.41 -5.96 6.98
CA ALA A 45 -10.56 -6.76 6.53
C ALA A 45 -11.51 -7.15 7.66
N ASP A 46 -10.97 -7.37 8.87
CA ASP A 46 -11.70 -7.71 10.08
C ASP A 46 -12.54 -6.55 10.65
N GLU A 47 -12.21 -5.30 10.28
CA GLU A 47 -12.91 -4.11 10.77
C GLU A 47 -13.71 -3.36 9.69
N GLY A 48 -13.55 -3.71 8.40
CA GLY A 48 -14.09 -2.93 7.29
C GLY A 48 -13.58 -1.48 7.31
N SER A 49 -12.30 -1.30 7.65
CA SER A 49 -11.68 0.01 7.84
C SER A 49 -10.37 0.14 7.07
N ALA A 50 -9.97 1.36 6.74
CA ALA A 50 -8.74 1.61 6.00
C ALA A 50 -7.98 2.84 6.51
N VAL A 51 -6.65 2.76 6.53
CA VAL A 51 -5.77 3.92 6.67
C VAL A 51 -5.23 4.28 5.31
N ARG A 52 -5.59 5.48 4.81
CA ARG A 52 -5.04 6.06 3.59
C ARG A 52 -3.95 7.07 3.93
N VAL A 53 -2.79 6.93 3.30
CA VAL A 53 -1.66 7.86 3.37
C VAL A 53 -1.38 8.40 1.97
N SER A 54 -1.56 9.70 1.79
CA SER A 54 -1.36 10.39 0.52
C SER A 54 0.06 10.95 0.43
N GLY A 55 0.83 10.52 -0.55
CA GLY A 55 2.19 11.01 -0.78
C GLY A 55 2.24 12.52 -1.08
N ALA A 56 1.20 13.08 -1.70
CA ALA A 56 1.10 14.51 -2.00
C ALA A 56 1.03 15.41 -0.75
N SER A 57 0.64 14.86 0.42
CA SER A 57 0.31 15.68 1.60
C SER A 57 0.84 15.14 2.92
N VAL A 58 1.34 13.90 2.95
CA VAL A 58 1.97 13.34 4.14
C VAL A 58 3.26 14.12 4.46
N ARG A 59 3.46 14.40 5.74
CA ARG A 59 4.67 15.07 6.26
C ARG A 59 5.35 14.14 7.25
N SER A 60 6.63 14.38 7.55
CA SER A 60 7.35 13.64 8.60
C SER A 60 7.24 12.11 8.48
N LEU A 61 7.18 11.60 7.24
CA LEU A 61 7.29 10.17 6.96
C LEU A 61 8.78 9.85 6.85
N PHE A 62 9.30 9.15 7.86
CA PHE A 62 10.69 8.75 7.92
C PHE A 62 10.88 7.31 7.41
N PRO A 63 12.06 6.96 6.89
CA PRO A 63 12.31 5.63 6.32
C PRO A 63 12.47 4.54 7.37
N ASP A 64 12.63 4.88 8.65
CA ASP A 64 12.76 3.89 9.72
C ASP A 64 11.43 3.22 10.07
N GLU A 65 11.51 1.94 10.41
CA GLU A 65 10.35 1.08 10.65
C GLU A 65 9.50 1.55 11.83
N GLU A 66 10.13 2.05 12.90
CA GLU A 66 9.42 2.44 14.12
C GLU A 66 8.62 3.74 13.93
N SER A 67 9.18 4.75 13.26
CA SER A 67 8.46 5.99 12.96
C SER A 67 7.28 5.74 12.02
N ALA A 68 7.47 4.94 10.97
CA ALA A 68 6.40 4.58 10.03
C ALA A 68 5.32 3.71 10.70
N ALA A 69 5.70 2.74 11.55
CA ALA A 69 4.75 1.98 12.36
C ALA A 69 3.98 2.88 13.33
N GLY A 70 4.68 3.81 13.98
CA GLY A 70 4.09 4.80 14.89
C GLY A 70 3.03 5.67 14.20
N LEU A 71 3.28 6.08 12.95
CA LEU A 71 2.32 6.81 12.13
C LEU A 71 1.03 5.99 11.90
N LEU A 72 1.16 4.72 11.52
CA LEU A 72 0.03 3.82 11.33
C LEU A 72 -0.72 3.56 12.65
N ARG A 73 -0.01 3.28 13.75
CA ARG A 73 -0.62 3.11 15.09
C ARG A 73 -1.43 4.33 15.50
N ARG A 74 -0.91 5.54 15.26
CA ARG A 74 -1.61 6.81 15.52
C ARG A 74 -2.87 6.92 14.69
N ALA A 75 -2.79 6.67 13.38
CA ALA A 75 -3.94 6.74 12.47
C ALA A 75 -5.04 5.75 12.87
N LEU A 76 -4.67 4.53 13.21
CA LEU A 76 -5.54 3.44 13.67
C LEU A 76 -6.22 3.71 15.03
N ARG A 77 -5.74 4.71 15.79
CA ARG A 77 -6.39 5.22 17.00
C ARG A 77 -7.26 6.46 16.73
N GLY A 78 -7.44 6.84 15.46
CA GLY A 78 -8.14 8.06 15.06
C GLY A 78 -7.32 9.34 15.21
N GLY A 79 -6.01 9.22 15.47
CA GLY A 79 -5.12 10.37 15.58
C GLY A 79 -4.96 11.09 14.25
N ARG A 80 -5.18 12.41 14.24
CA ARG A 80 -5.01 13.23 13.04
C ARG A 80 -3.53 13.38 12.69
N HIS A 81 -3.20 13.28 11.40
CA HIS A 81 -1.87 13.57 10.88
C HIS A 81 -2.00 14.11 9.43
N PRO A 82 -1.21 15.12 9.01
CA PRO A 82 -1.21 15.60 7.62
C PRO A 82 -1.06 14.44 6.62
N GLY A 83 -1.94 14.41 5.62
CA GLY A 83 -1.97 13.39 4.57
C GLY A 83 -2.39 11.99 5.00
N VAL A 84 -2.83 11.79 6.25
CA VAL A 84 -3.27 10.48 6.75
C VAL A 84 -4.74 10.53 7.18
N ARG A 85 -5.54 9.57 6.72
CA ARG A 85 -6.98 9.47 7.03
C ARG A 85 -7.35 8.05 7.40
N LEU A 86 -8.12 7.91 8.48
CA LEU A 86 -8.84 6.68 8.81
C LEU A 86 -10.23 6.74 8.15
N ILE A 87 -10.58 5.70 7.40
CA ILE A 87 -11.85 5.52 6.71
C ILE A 87 -12.52 4.31 7.37
N LYS A 88 -13.80 4.44 7.77
CA LYS A 88 -14.56 3.38 8.44
C LYS A 88 -15.76 2.98 7.59
N GLY A 89 -16.17 1.70 7.67
CA GLY A 89 -17.33 1.19 6.94
C GLY A 89 -17.12 1.24 5.43
N VAL A 90 -15.92 0.90 4.97
CA VAL A 90 -15.53 0.94 3.56
C VAL A 90 -15.25 -0.47 3.07
N GLU A 91 -15.74 -0.78 1.87
CA GLU A 91 -15.45 -2.05 1.22
C GLU A 91 -14.11 -1.98 0.48
N LEU A 92 -13.39 -3.10 0.45
CA LEU A 92 -12.10 -3.21 -0.22
C LEU A 92 -12.14 -2.73 -1.69
N ARG A 93 -13.22 -3.04 -2.42
CA ARG A 93 -13.42 -2.64 -3.82
C ARG A 93 -13.50 -1.13 -4.04
N GLU A 94 -13.93 -0.37 -3.03
CA GLU A 94 -14.06 1.09 -3.12
C GLU A 94 -12.71 1.82 -2.99
N LEU A 95 -11.68 1.09 -2.55
CA LEU A 95 -10.33 1.62 -2.33
C LEU A 95 -9.44 1.44 -3.56
N ALA A 96 -9.83 0.56 -4.48
CA ALA A 96 -9.07 0.25 -5.68
C ALA A 96 -9.55 1.05 -6.89
N ARG A 97 -8.61 1.31 -7.82
CA ARG A 97 -8.86 1.89 -9.14
C ARG A 97 -8.25 0.98 -10.20
N ARG A 98 -8.98 0.75 -11.29
CA ARG A 98 -8.47 -0.05 -12.39
C ARG A 98 -7.35 0.70 -13.15
N PRO A 99 -6.36 -0.03 -13.69
CA PRO A 99 -6.18 -1.48 -13.57
C PRO A 99 -5.71 -1.93 -12.18
N ILE A 100 -6.24 -3.05 -11.70
CA ILE A 100 -5.87 -3.72 -10.45
C ILE A 100 -4.86 -4.82 -10.80
N ILE A 101 -3.69 -4.74 -10.20
CA ILE A 101 -2.60 -5.69 -10.37
C ILE A 101 -2.31 -6.33 -9.02
N ASP A 102 -2.03 -7.62 -8.99
CA ASP A 102 -1.61 -8.30 -7.77
C ASP A 102 -0.36 -9.18 -7.98
N GLY A 103 0.07 -9.85 -6.92
CA GLY A 103 1.19 -10.80 -6.98
C GLY A 103 0.84 -12.16 -7.60
N GLY A 104 -0.37 -12.37 -8.12
CA GLY A 104 -0.80 -13.64 -8.70
C GLY A 104 0.03 -14.06 -9.93
N PRO A 105 -0.14 -15.30 -10.42
CA PRO A 105 0.55 -15.78 -11.60
C PRO A 105 0.32 -14.87 -12.82
N GLY A 106 1.39 -14.56 -13.54
CA GLY A 106 1.35 -13.71 -14.74
C GLY A 106 2.66 -12.94 -14.94
N SER A 107 2.65 -12.03 -15.92
CA SER A 107 3.80 -11.22 -16.30
C SER A 107 3.44 -9.74 -16.47
N CYS A 108 2.36 -9.31 -15.84
CA CYS A 108 1.85 -7.95 -15.96
C CYS A 108 2.87 -6.95 -15.41
N ARG A 109 3.05 -5.85 -16.15
CA ARG A 109 3.84 -4.70 -15.70
C ARG A 109 2.89 -3.55 -15.38
N PRO A 110 3.05 -2.87 -14.23
CA PRO A 110 2.27 -1.70 -13.90
C PRO A 110 2.38 -0.61 -14.98
N PRO A 111 1.26 -0.07 -15.48
CA PRO A 111 1.27 1.17 -16.27
C PRO A 111 1.55 2.38 -15.36
N SER A 112 1.42 3.60 -15.88
CA SER A 112 1.61 4.84 -15.09
C SER A 112 0.57 5.02 -13.97
N ASP A 113 -0.67 4.57 -14.21
CA ASP A 113 -1.80 4.67 -13.30
C ASP A 113 -2.33 3.28 -12.98
N PHE A 114 -2.27 2.85 -11.72
CA PHE A 114 -2.65 1.50 -11.32
C PHE A 114 -2.99 1.40 -9.83
N THR A 115 -3.65 0.31 -9.46
CA THR A 115 -3.69 -0.18 -8.08
C THR A 115 -2.90 -1.48 -8.00
N TYR A 116 -1.85 -1.53 -7.18
CA TYR A 116 -1.16 -2.76 -6.86
C TYR A 116 -1.62 -3.26 -5.49
N VAL A 117 -2.10 -4.50 -5.44
CA VAL A 117 -2.65 -5.13 -4.25
C VAL A 117 -1.69 -6.21 -3.74
N ALA A 118 -1.31 -6.11 -2.48
CA ALA A 118 -0.60 -7.18 -1.77
C ALA A 118 -1.41 -7.63 -0.56
N TYR A 119 -1.25 -8.91 -0.20
CA TYR A 119 -2.05 -9.57 0.82
C TYR A 119 -1.14 -10.06 1.94
N MET A 120 -1.38 -9.58 3.17
CA MET A 120 -0.95 -10.26 4.40
C MET A 120 -1.93 -11.38 4.74
N GLU A 121 -3.20 -11.18 4.40
CA GLU A 121 -4.29 -12.12 4.62
C GLU A 121 -5.07 -12.29 3.30
N ARG A 122 -5.24 -13.52 2.83
CA ARG A 122 -5.92 -13.85 1.56
C ARG A 122 -7.40 -14.21 1.73
N SER A 123 -7.93 -14.15 2.95
CA SER A 123 -9.34 -14.43 3.26
C SER A 123 -10.29 -13.48 2.53
N VAL A 124 -9.83 -12.27 2.21
CA VAL A 124 -10.55 -11.26 1.44
C VAL A 124 -9.67 -10.80 0.28
N GLY A 125 -10.24 -10.78 -0.93
CA GLY A 125 -9.53 -10.53 -2.18
C GLY A 125 -10.20 -9.49 -3.07
N LEU A 126 -9.44 -8.96 -4.03
CA LEU A 126 -9.96 -8.28 -5.20
C LEU A 126 -9.72 -9.14 -6.43
N ASP A 127 -10.67 -9.13 -7.35
CA ASP A 127 -10.45 -9.66 -8.70
C ASP A 127 -9.46 -8.74 -9.42
N ALA A 128 -8.19 -9.15 -9.44
CA ALA A 128 -7.15 -8.45 -10.16
C ALA A 128 -7.40 -8.56 -11.67
N ASP A 129 -7.15 -7.46 -12.39
CA ASP A 129 -7.15 -7.45 -13.85
C ASP A 129 -6.00 -8.31 -14.40
N CYS A 130 -4.89 -8.40 -13.67
CA CYS A 130 -3.79 -9.30 -13.96
C CYS A 130 -2.82 -9.53 -12.80
N GLY A 131 -2.08 -10.64 -12.85
CA GLY A 131 -1.00 -10.97 -11.92
C GLY A 131 0.40 -10.60 -12.43
N ALA A 132 1.26 -10.11 -11.55
CA ALA A 132 2.64 -9.71 -11.85
C ALA A 132 3.68 -10.83 -11.64
N GLY A 133 3.28 -11.96 -11.04
CA GLY A 133 4.18 -13.08 -10.72
C GLY A 133 5.06 -12.85 -9.48
N TRP A 134 4.78 -11.83 -8.67
CA TRP A 134 5.60 -11.44 -7.52
C TRP A 134 5.06 -11.93 -6.17
N GLY A 135 4.04 -12.78 -6.16
CA GLY A 135 3.32 -13.18 -4.95
C GLY A 135 4.13 -13.97 -3.92
N GLN A 136 5.31 -14.48 -4.30
CA GLN A 136 6.26 -15.11 -3.38
C GLN A 136 7.11 -14.10 -2.62
N LEU A 137 7.17 -12.85 -3.09
CA LEU A 137 7.88 -11.79 -2.40
C LEU A 137 7.03 -11.25 -1.24
N PRO A 138 7.66 -10.81 -0.14
CA PRO A 138 6.96 -10.03 0.88
C PRO A 138 6.28 -8.79 0.29
N PRO A 139 5.14 -8.31 0.85
CA PRO A 139 4.38 -7.19 0.29
C PRO A 139 5.20 -5.92 0.00
N HIS A 140 6.11 -5.56 0.91
CA HIS A 140 6.97 -4.39 0.73
C HIS A 140 7.95 -4.56 -0.44
N HIS A 141 8.46 -5.76 -0.71
CA HIS A 141 9.27 -6.03 -1.90
C HIS A 141 8.42 -5.95 -3.18
N GLN A 142 7.19 -6.47 -3.16
CA GLN A 142 6.28 -6.34 -4.29
C GLN A 142 6.02 -4.86 -4.64
N PHE A 143 5.80 -4.01 -3.64
CA PHE A 143 5.58 -2.58 -3.85
C PHE A 143 6.81 -1.86 -4.41
N VAL A 144 8.02 -2.23 -3.94
CA VAL A 144 9.27 -1.72 -4.54
C VAL A 144 9.35 -2.09 -6.02
N VAL A 145 9.13 -3.35 -6.37
CA VAL A 145 9.19 -3.81 -7.78
C VAL A 145 8.13 -3.12 -8.63
N ALA A 146 6.91 -2.96 -8.11
CA ALA A 146 5.86 -2.22 -8.80
C ALA A 146 6.25 -0.76 -9.08
N ASN A 147 6.87 -0.08 -8.11
CA ASN A 147 7.39 1.27 -8.30
C ASN A 147 8.50 1.31 -9.36
N ILE A 148 9.43 0.34 -9.36
CA ILE A 148 10.51 0.24 -10.35
C ILE A 148 9.96 0.05 -11.76
N GLU A 149 9.00 -0.85 -11.95
CA GLU A 149 8.41 -1.11 -13.27
C GLU A 149 7.60 0.09 -13.76
N ALA A 150 6.82 0.75 -12.89
CA ALA A 150 6.12 1.97 -13.23
C ALA A 150 7.09 3.11 -13.60
N ASP A 151 8.19 3.26 -12.86
CA ASP A 151 9.23 4.26 -13.17
C ASP A 151 9.88 3.98 -14.54
N ARG A 152 10.16 2.71 -14.87
CA ARG A 152 10.70 2.31 -16.18
C ARG A 152 9.78 2.67 -17.34
N ALA A 153 8.46 2.53 -17.16
CA ALA A 153 7.49 2.88 -18.18
C ALA A 153 7.47 4.37 -18.53
N HIS A 154 8.01 5.25 -17.69
CA HIS A 154 8.13 6.69 -17.99
C HIS A 154 9.35 7.03 -18.86
N TYR A 155 10.33 6.13 -18.99
CA TYR A 155 11.56 6.35 -19.75
C TYR A 155 11.61 5.56 -21.07
N LEU A 156 10.54 4.83 -21.40
CA LEU A 156 10.35 4.10 -22.65
C LEU A 156 9.32 4.82 -23.52
#